data_AF-A0A5C1QMI0-F1
#
_entry.id   AF-A0A5C1QMI0-F1
#
_cell.length_a   1.000
_cell.length_b   1.000
_cell.length_c   1.000
_cell.angle_alpha   90.00
_cell.angle_beta   90.00
_cell.angle_gamma   90.00
#
_symmetry.space_group_name_H-M   'P 1'
#
loop_
_entity.id
_entity.type
_entity.pdbx_description
1 polymer ?
#
loop_
_entity_poly.entity_id
_entity_poly.type
_entity_poly.pdbx_seq_one_letter_code
_entity_poly.pdbx_strand_id
1 'polypeptide(L)'
;MNHWIKELLINLDDHVDDISKQKILEKCGPHCPFSHLPNEKILELRHQSKNEEDFLDKLIDVWHLKKENNQHYVVFDQCYCPLVNNDIQNSSKTMCYCTLGNLKHKFKISLGREVEVQILKTVLNGDDECRFKIGISPEPEGGSNRVPKRDGD
;
A
#
# COMPACT_ATOMS: atom_id res chain seq x y z
N MET A 1 -19.48 -10.68 10.02
CA MET A 1 -18.98 -9.37 9.56
C MET A 1 -18.45 -9.42 8.13
N ASN A 2 -17.58 -10.39 7.79
CA ASN A 2 -16.99 -10.51 6.45
C ASN A 2 -18.01 -10.62 5.30
N HIS A 3 -19.16 -11.28 5.51
CA HIS A 3 -20.19 -11.38 4.49
C HIS A 3 -20.79 -10.02 4.09
N TRP A 4 -21.09 -9.14 5.06
CA TRP A 4 -21.63 -7.81 4.76
C TRP A 4 -20.65 -6.96 3.94
N ILE A 5 -19.35 -7.05 4.24
CA ILE A 5 -18.32 -6.31 3.48
C ILE A 5 -18.22 -6.84 2.05
N LYS A 6 -18.29 -8.16 1.85
CA LYS A 6 -18.32 -8.74 0.50
C LYS A 6 -19.52 -8.25 -0.31
N GLU A 7 -20.72 -8.32 0.28
CA GLU A 7 -21.94 -7.82 -0.35
C GLU A 7 -21.84 -6.33 -0.67
N LEU A 8 -21.32 -5.51 0.24
CA LEU A 8 -21.08 -4.09 -0.02
C LEU A 8 -20.18 -3.89 -1.25
N LEU A 9 -19.06 -4.61 -1.34
CA LEU A 9 -18.14 -4.47 -2.46
C LEU A 9 -18.74 -4.92 -3.79
N ILE A 10 -19.55 -5.99 -3.80
CA ILE A 10 -20.30 -6.44 -4.98
C ILE A 10 -21.29 -5.35 -5.41
N ASN A 11 -22.05 -4.79 -4.47
CA ASN A 11 -23.00 -3.71 -4.79
C ASN A 11 -22.27 -2.43 -5.26
N LEU A 12 -21.07 -2.14 -4.78
CA LEU A 12 -20.26 -1.07 -5.33
C LEU A 12 -19.90 -1.37 -6.79
N ASP A 13 -19.48 -2.60 -7.11
CA ASP A 13 -19.14 -3.00 -8.47
C ASP A 13 -20.30 -2.80 -9.46
N ASP A 14 -21.53 -3.11 -9.04
CA ASP A 14 -22.73 -3.04 -9.88
C ASP A 14 -23.32 -1.63 -10.02
N HIS A 15 -23.07 -0.75 -9.04
CA HIS A 15 -23.79 0.52 -8.92
C HIS A 15 -22.92 1.78 -8.94
N VAL A 16 -21.59 1.64 -8.90
CA VAL A 16 -20.67 2.77 -8.79
C VAL A 16 -19.60 2.69 -9.89
N ASP A 17 -19.31 3.83 -10.53
CA ASP A 17 -18.28 3.92 -11.56
C ASP A 17 -16.88 3.64 -11.01
N ASP A 18 -15.97 3.16 -11.87
CA ASP A 18 -14.62 2.76 -11.46
C ASP A 18 -13.82 3.87 -10.79
N ILE A 19 -13.98 5.13 -11.22
CA ILE A 19 -13.27 6.28 -10.65
C ILE A 19 -13.74 6.50 -9.20
N SER A 20 -15.06 6.46 -8.98
CA SER A 20 -15.65 6.61 -7.65
C SER A 20 -15.31 5.44 -6.74
N LYS A 21 -15.37 4.19 -7.23
CA LYS A 21 -14.96 2.99 -6.47
C LYS A 21 -13.52 3.09 -6.00
N GLN A 22 -12.61 3.38 -6.92
CA GLN A 22 -11.20 3.57 -6.60
C GLN A 22 -11.00 4.65 -5.55
N LYS A 23 -11.62 5.82 -5.72
CA LYS A 23 -11.53 6.95 -4.78
C LYS A 23 -12.01 6.57 -3.37
N ILE A 24 -13.14 5.86 -3.26
CA ILE A 24 -13.69 5.44 -1.98
C ILE A 24 -12.73 4.48 -1.29
N LEU A 25 -12.31 3.41 -1.97
CA LEU A 25 -11.49 2.37 -1.38
C LEU A 25 -10.07 2.85 -1.07
N GLU A 26 -9.47 3.69 -1.92
CA GLU A 26 -8.18 4.33 -1.62
C GLU A 26 -8.25 5.15 -0.33
N LYS A 27 -9.36 5.86 -0.08
CA LYS A 27 -9.54 6.62 1.17
C LYS A 27 -9.72 5.75 2.41
N CYS A 28 -10.12 4.49 2.26
CA CYS A 28 -10.14 3.53 3.36
C CYS A 28 -8.73 3.04 3.73
N GLY A 29 -7.83 2.93 2.74
CA GLY A 29 -6.49 2.37 2.88
C GLY A 29 -5.64 2.89 4.06
N PRO A 30 -5.55 4.23 4.30
CA PRO A 30 -4.82 4.79 5.44
C PRO A 30 -5.28 4.28 6.82
N HIS A 31 -6.53 3.81 6.92
CA HIS A 31 -7.17 3.36 8.16
C HIS A 31 -7.33 1.83 8.22
N CYS A 32 -6.65 1.08 7.34
CA CYS A 32 -6.70 -0.37 7.35
C CYS A 32 -6.15 -0.93 8.68
N PRO A 33 -6.96 -1.61 9.51
CA PRO A 33 -6.52 -2.12 10.81
C PRO A 33 -5.69 -3.42 10.69
N PHE A 34 -5.58 -3.99 9.48
CA PHE A 34 -4.95 -5.28 9.21
C PHE A 34 -3.57 -5.14 8.58
N SER A 35 -2.99 -3.94 8.57
CA SER A 35 -1.70 -3.71 7.93
C SER A 35 -0.56 -4.39 8.71
N HIS A 36 0.16 -5.32 8.07
CA HIS A 36 1.30 -6.03 8.70
C HIS A 36 2.51 -5.12 9.00
N LEU A 37 2.57 -3.93 8.40
CA LEU A 37 3.56 -2.90 8.72
C LEU A 37 2.84 -1.67 9.28
N PRO A 38 2.65 -1.53 10.61
CA PRO A 38 1.98 -0.37 11.19
C PRO A 38 2.65 0.97 10.84
N ASN A 39 1.91 2.07 10.96
CA ASN A 39 2.42 3.41 10.62
C ASN A 39 3.60 3.81 11.51
N GLU A 40 3.56 3.44 12.77
CA GLU A 40 4.62 3.68 13.75
C GLU A 40 5.90 2.97 13.33
N LYS A 41 5.78 1.72 12.84
CA LYS A 41 6.93 0.92 12.44
C LYS A 41 7.61 1.45 11.18
N ILE A 42 6.84 1.85 10.17
CA ILE A 42 7.44 2.42 8.95
C ILE A 42 8.09 3.79 9.22
N LEU A 43 7.50 4.60 10.09
CA LEU A 43 8.09 5.86 10.53
C LEU A 43 9.38 5.63 11.33
N GLU A 44 9.40 4.64 12.23
CA GLU A 44 10.60 4.23 12.96
C GLU A 44 11.74 3.85 11.99
N LEU A 45 11.46 3.01 10.99
CA LEU A 45 12.43 2.63 9.96
C LEU A 45 12.95 3.85 9.19
N ARG A 46 12.08 4.81 8.83
CA ARG A 46 12.53 6.06 8.21
C ARG A 46 13.44 6.87 9.15
N HIS A 47 13.07 7.03 10.42
CA HIS A 47 13.86 7.81 11.38
C HIS A 47 15.24 7.19 11.65
N GLN A 48 15.33 5.87 11.61
CA GLN A 48 16.58 5.12 11.73
C GLN A 48 17.43 5.15 10.46
N SER A 49 16.92 5.76 9.38
CA SER A 49 17.59 5.78 8.08
C SER A 49 18.36 7.05 7.80
N LYS A 50 19.54 6.88 7.21
CA LYS A 50 20.48 7.96 6.89
C LYS A 50 19.94 8.85 5.76
N ASN A 51 19.31 8.22 4.79
CA ASN A 51 18.72 8.85 3.60
C ASN A 51 17.59 7.96 3.08
N GLU A 52 17.01 8.33 1.93
CA GLU A 52 15.96 7.55 1.29
C GLU A 52 16.41 6.15 0.84
N GLU A 53 17.61 6.03 0.27
CA GLU A 53 18.12 4.74 -0.20
C GLU A 53 18.26 3.73 0.96
N ASP A 54 18.88 4.14 2.08
CA ASP A 54 19.00 3.33 3.30
C ASP A 54 17.63 2.94 3.89
N PHE A 55 16.61 3.80 3.72
CA PHE A 55 15.24 3.46 4.13
C PHE A 55 14.63 2.38 3.23
N LEU A 56 14.80 2.49 1.91
CA LEU A 56 14.30 1.51 0.96
C LEU A 56 15.00 0.17 1.11
N ASP A 57 16.32 0.16 1.31
CA ASP A 57 17.09 -1.06 1.57
C ASP A 57 16.57 -1.76 2.84
N LYS A 58 16.31 -1.03 3.93
CA LYS A 58 15.67 -1.61 5.12
C LYS A 58 14.29 -2.18 4.84
N LEU A 59 13.47 -1.50 4.05
CA LEU A 59 12.15 -2.02 3.67
C LEU A 59 12.25 -3.29 2.83
N ILE A 60 13.30 -3.45 2.02
CA ILE A 60 13.56 -4.69 1.28
C ILE A 60 13.92 -5.82 2.25
N ASP A 61 14.70 -5.52 3.29
CA ASP A 61 15.12 -6.53 4.28
C ASP A 61 13.98 -6.99 5.20
N VAL A 62 13.10 -6.07 5.62
CA VAL A 62 12.09 -6.35 6.68
C VAL A 62 10.65 -6.41 6.18
N TRP A 63 10.39 -6.06 4.91
CA TRP A 63 9.05 -5.96 4.37
C TRP A 63 8.98 -6.37 2.90
N HIS A 64 7.77 -6.31 2.33
CA HIS A 64 7.45 -6.78 0.98
C HIS A 64 7.98 -5.89 -0.16
N LEU A 65 8.95 -5.01 0.11
CA LEU A 65 9.57 -4.19 -0.94
C LEU A 65 10.60 -5.01 -1.71
N LYS A 66 10.64 -4.86 -3.03
CA LYS A 66 11.63 -5.45 -3.93
C LYS A 66 12.21 -4.36 -4.82
N LYS A 67 13.49 -4.49 -5.18
CA LYS A 67 14.17 -3.65 -6.17
C LYS A 67 14.56 -4.52 -7.36
N GLU A 68 14.00 -4.22 -8.53
CA GLU A 68 14.25 -4.95 -9.78
C GLU A 68 14.50 -3.92 -10.88
N ASN A 69 15.60 -4.04 -11.64
CA ASN A 69 15.94 -3.10 -12.74
C ASN A 69 15.87 -1.61 -12.35
N ASN A 70 16.36 -1.27 -11.14
CA ASN A 70 16.30 0.08 -10.58
C ASN A 70 14.88 0.64 -10.36
N GLN A 71 13.88 -0.23 -10.29
CA GLN A 71 12.50 0.09 -9.95
C GLN A 71 12.09 -0.61 -8.66
N HIS A 72 11.20 0.02 -7.90
CA HIS A 72 10.72 -0.52 -6.63
C HIS A 72 9.31 -1.06 -6.76
N TYR A 73 9.07 -2.21 -6.15
CA TYR A 73 7.79 -2.90 -6.16
C TYR A 73 7.44 -3.40 -4.77
N VAL A 74 6.20 -3.22 -4.35
CA VAL A 74 5.66 -4.02 -3.24
C VAL A 74 5.03 -5.28 -3.82
N VAL A 75 5.46 -6.44 -3.32
CA VAL A 75 5.05 -7.75 -3.86
C VAL A 75 4.53 -8.65 -2.74
N PHE A 76 3.29 -9.10 -2.88
CA PHE A 76 2.69 -10.10 -2.01
C PHE A 76 2.48 -11.40 -2.80
N ASP A 77 3.00 -12.50 -2.30
CA ASP A 77 2.89 -13.85 -2.88
C ASP A 77 1.48 -14.46 -2.79
N GLN A 78 0.60 -13.85 -1.99
CA GLN A 78 -0.81 -14.19 -1.88
C GLN A 78 -1.63 -12.97 -1.43
N CYS A 79 -2.95 -13.09 -1.41
CA CYS A 79 -3.80 -12.07 -0.82
C CYS A 79 -3.86 -12.21 0.70
N TYR A 80 -3.31 -11.23 1.42
CA TYR A 80 -3.31 -11.21 2.89
C TYR A 80 -4.52 -10.49 3.50
N CYS A 81 -5.42 -9.90 2.70
CA CYS A 81 -6.53 -9.11 3.24
C CYS A 81 -7.59 -10.02 3.90
N PRO A 82 -7.79 -9.96 5.23
CA PRO A 82 -8.71 -10.87 5.93
C PRO A 82 -10.19 -10.67 5.57
N LEU A 83 -10.51 -9.59 4.86
CA LEU A 83 -11.88 -9.30 4.40
C LEU A 83 -12.29 -10.18 3.20
N VAL A 84 -11.31 -10.67 2.43
CA VAL A 84 -11.52 -11.34 1.13
C VAL A 84 -10.68 -12.61 0.94
N ASN A 85 -9.61 -12.80 1.72
CA ASN A 85 -8.67 -13.90 1.50
C ASN A 85 -9.24 -15.30 1.74
N ASN A 86 -10.37 -15.41 2.43
CA ASN A 86 -11.05 -16.69 2.64
C ASN A 86 -11.85 -17.16 1.43
N ASP A 87 -11.98 -16.34 0.38
CA ASP A 87 -12.82 -16.61 -0.78
C ASP A 87 -12.44 -15.69 -1.95
N ILE A 88 -11.23 -15.90 -2.48
CA ILE A 88 -10.65 -15.08 -3.54
C ILE A 88 -11.53 -15.06 -4.80
N GLN A 89 -12.12 -16.20 -5.15
CA GLN A 89 -12.85 -16.38 -6.41
C GLN A 89 -14.15 -15.56 -6.46
N ASN A 90 -14.81 -15.37 -5.32
CA ASN A 90 -16.08 -14.63 -5.25
C ASN A 90 -15.92 -13.22 -4.64
N SER A 91 -14.69 -12.79 -4.40
CA SER A 91 -14.42 -11.47 -3.82
C SER A 91 -14.24 -10.40 -4.89
N SER A 92 -14.82 -9.23 -4.65
CA SER A 92 -14.68 -8.07 -5.53
C SER A 92 -13.22 -7.60 -5.62
N LYS A 93 -12.77 -7.42 -6.87
CA LYS A 93 -11.44 -6.87 -7.21
C LYS A 93 -11.25 -5.42 -6.74
N THR A 94 -12.36 -4.68 -6.59
CA THR A 94 -12.37 -3.31 -6.07
C THR A 94 -11.71 -3.20 -4.69
N MET A 95 -11.69 -4.29 -3.90
CA MET A 95 -10.98 -4.34 -2.63
C MET A 95 -9.48 -3.99 -2.75
N CYS A 96 -8.83 -4.30 -3.88
CA CYS A 96 -7.41 -4.02 -4.09
C CYS A 96 -7.08 -2.52 -4.09
N TYR A 97 -8.04 -1.64 -4.37
CA TYR A 97 -7.84 -0.19 -4.25
C TYR A 97 -7.63 0.27 -2.80
N CYS A 98 -8.11 -0.48 -1.81
CA CYS A 98 -7.78 -0.21 -0.40
C CYS A 98 -6.29 -0.47 -0.12
N THR A 99 -5.72 -1.52 -0.71
CA THR A 99 -4.27 -1.77 -0.62
C THR A 99 -3.49 -0.67 -1.32
N LEU A 100 -3.95 -0.21 -2.49
CA LEU A 100 -3.36 0.93 -3.18
C LEU A 100 -3.30 2.19 -2.30
N GLY A 101 -4.42 2.55 -1.67
CA GLY A 101 -4.48 3.68 -0.73
C GLY A 101 -3.57 3.50 0.49
N ASN A 102 -3.48 2.28 1.02
CA ASN A 102 -2.61 1.96 2.15
C ASN A 102 -1.12 2.12 1.78
N LEU A 103 -0.72 1.66 0.60
CA LEU A 103 0.66 1.83 0.11
C LEU A 103 1.00 3.30 -0.15
N LYS A 104 0.12 4.05 -0.83
CA LYS A 104 0.29 5.50 -1.03
C LYS A 104 0.49 6.23 0.30
N HIS A 105 -0.35 5.92 1.28
CA HIS A 105 -0.24 6.50 2.62
C HIS A 105 1.09 6.19 3.30
N LYS A 106 1.52 4.92 3.28
CA LYS A 106 2.79 4.48 3.89
C LYS A 106 3.99 5.23 3.33
N PHE A 107 4.13 5.24 2.01
CA PHE A 107 5.23 5.94 1.36
C PHE A 107 5.12 7.45 1.55
N LYS A 108 3.91 8.01 1.57
CA LYS A 108 3.71 9.43 1.86
C LYS A 108 4.20 9.82 3.25
N ILE A 109 3.79 9.09 4.29
CA ILE A 109 4.18 9.43 5.67
C ILE A 109 5.67 9.20 5.91
N SER A 110 6.29 8.20 5.26
CA SER A 110 7.71 7.92 5.43
C SER A 110 8.61 8.83 4.60
N LEU A 111 8.18 9.27 3.41
CA LEU A 111 9.00 10.12 2.53
C LEU A 111 8.65 11.61 2.62
N GLY A 112 7.55 11.96 3.29
CA GLY A 112 7.08 13.34 3.43
C GLY A 112 6.58 13.97 2.12
N ARG A 113 6.29 13.17 1.09
CA ARG A 113 5.80 13.62 -0.22
C ARG A 113 4.82 12.62 -0.82
N GLU A 114 3.95 13.07 -1.71
CA GLU A 114 3.09 12.17 -2.48
C GLU A 114 3.93 11.23 -3.34
N VAL A 115 3.52 9.96 -3.40
CA VAL A 115 4.19 8.92 -4.18
C VAL A 115 3.17 8.25 -5.08
N GLU A 116 3.49 8.17 -6.37
CA GLU A 116 2.68 7.42 -7.30
C GLU A 116 2.81 5.93 -7.01
N VAL A 117 1.67 5.22 -6.97
CA VAL A 117 1.64 3.77 -6.84
C VAL A 117 0.73 3.24 -7.93
N GLN A 118 1.21 2.26 -8.69
CA GLN A 118 0.47 1.63 -9.77
C GLN A 118 0.22 0.16 -9.45
N ILE A 119 -1.03 -0.29 -9.54
CA ILE A 119 -1.37 -1.71 -9.49
C ILE A 119 -0.98 -2.35 -10.81
N LEU A 120 -0.11 -3.38 -10.78
CA LEU A 120 0.30 -4.13 -11.97
C LEU A 120 -0.36 -5.51 -12.03
N LYS A 121 -0.44 -6.19 -10.87
CA LYS A 121 -1.03 -7.52 -10.72
C LYS A 121 -1.77 -7.61 -9.38
N THR A 122 -2.82 -8.43 -9.31
CA THR A 122 -3.47 -8.78 -8.05
C THR A 122 -4.01 -10.19 -8.08
N VAL A 123 -3.87 -10.92 -6.96
CA VAL A 123 -4.43 -12.26 -6.80
C VAL A 123 -5.96 -12.28 -6.98
N LEU A 124 -6.68 -11.23 -6.56
CA LEU A 124 -8.12 -11.11 -6.81
C LEU A 124 -8.46 -11.01 -8.31
N ASN A 125 -7.51 -10.57 -9.14
CA ASN A 125 -7.65 -10.54 -10.59
C ASN A 125 -7.21 -11.85 -11.27
N GLY A 126 -6.82 -12.87 -10.50
CA GLY A 126 -6.37 -14.17 -11.01
C GLY A 126 -4.86 -14.25 -11.26
N ASP A 127 -4.08 -13.25 -10.84
CA ASP A 127 -2.63 -13.29 -10.91
C ASP A 127 -2.02 -14.22 -9.84
N ASP A 128 -0.77 -14.63 -10.07
CA ASP A 128 0.04 -15.46 -9.17
C ASP A 128 0.56 -14.70 -7.94
N GLU A 129 0.71 -13.38 -8.06
CA GLU A 129 1.13 -12.47 -7.00
C GLU A 129 0.40 -11.13 -7.12
N CYS A 130 0.33 -10.38 -6.01
CA CYS A 130 0.02 -8.96 -6.07
C CYS A 130 1.31 -8.17 -6.30
N ARG A 131 1.31 -7.25 -7.27
CA ARG A 131 2.47 -6.42 -7.59
C ARG A 131 2.07 -4.96 -7.77
N PHE A 132 2.73 -4.09 -7.00
CA PHE A 132 2.49 -2.65 -7.02
C PHE A 132 3.80 -1.92 -7.32
N LYS A 133 3.86 -1.13 -8.39
CA LYS A 133 5.03 -0.31 -8.71
C LYS A 133 5.01 0.96 -7.87
N ILE A 134 6.14 1.29 -7.25
CA ILE A 134 6.30 2.49 -6.42
C ILE A 134 7.12 3.53 -7.21
N GLY A 135 6.50 4.68 -7.47
CA GLY A 135 7.08 5.82 -8.19
C GLY A 135 8.01 6.62 -7.30
N ILE A 136 9.20 6.10 -7.05
CA ILE A 136 10.25 6.78 -6.28
C ILE A 136 11.21 7.45 -7.25
N SER A 137 11.14 8.78 -7.34
CA SER A 137 12.17 9.59 -8.00
C SER A 137 13.29 9.89 -6.99
N PRO A 138 14.56 9.98 -7.44
CA PRO A 138 15.66 10.43 -6.59
C PRO A 138 15.31 11.74 -5.88
N GLU A 139 15.68 11.88 -4.60
CA GLU A 139 15.53 13.16 -3.90
C GLU A 139 16.22 14.26 -4.72
N PRO A 140 15.57 15.42 -4.96
CA PRO A 140 16.28 16.56 -5.54
C PRO A 140 17.44 16.93 -4.62
N GLU A 141 18.64 17.10 -5.18
CA GLU A 141 19.87 17.42 -4.45
C GLU A 141 19.61 18.62 -3.50
N GLY A 142 19.64 18.37 -2.19
CA GLY A 142 19.56 19.41 -1.14
C GLY A 142 18.32 19.41 -0.24
N GLY A 143 17.34 18.52 -0.42
CA GLY A 143 16.13 18.47 0.40
C GLY A 143 16.21 17.54 1.62
N SER A 144 16.77 18.00 2.75
CA SER A 144 16.65 17.26 4.02
C SER A 144 15.23 17.35 4.60
N ASN A 145 14.27 16.63 4.00
CA ASN A 145 12.96 16.39 4.60
C ASN A 145 13.08 15.19 5.57
N ARG A 146 13.68 15.43 6.73
CA ARG A 146 13.48 14.52 7.86
C ARG A 146 12.03 14.66 8.29
N VAL A 147 11.30 13.55 8.27
CA VAL A 147 9.96 13.49 8.87
C VAL A 147 10.11 13.97 10.33
N PRO A 148 9.35 14.99 10.78
CA PRO A 148 9.42 15.45 12.16
C PRO A 148 9.11 14.30 13.12
N LYS A 149 9.91 14.15 14.19
CA LYS A 149 9.53 13.25 15.28
C LYS A 149 8.22 13.79 15.87
N ARG A 150 7.17 12.97 15.92
CA ARG A 150 6.01 13.30 16.76
C ARG A 150 6.44 13.08 18.20
N ASP A 151 6.53 14.17 18.95
CA ASP A 151 6.62 14.11 20.40
C ASP A 151 5.31 13.49 20.92
N GLY A 152 5.43 12.49 21.81
CA GLY A 152 4.30 11.74 22.33
C GLY A 152 3.41 12.57 23.25
N ASP A 153 2.11 12.25 23.24
CA ASP A 153 1.15 12.60 24.30
C ASP A 153 1.48 11.86 25.61
#